data_AF-A0A9X0LBC3-F1
#
_entry.id   AF-A0A9X0LBC3-F1
#
_cell.length_a   1.000
_cell.length_b   1.000
_cell.length_c   1.000
_cell.angle_alpha   90.00
_cell.angle_beta   90.00
_cell.angle_gamma   90.00
#
_symmetry.space_group_name_H-M   'P 1'
#
loop_
_entity.id
_entity.type
_entity.pdbx_description
1 polymer ?
#
loop_
_entity_poly.entity_id
_entity_poly.type
_entity_poly.pdbx_seq_one_letter_code
_entity_poly.pdbx_strand_id
1 'polypeptide(L)'
;MVFRVKRFNAGHMTEADQRYGTHEALGPHGVLLFFTSPAPTEPHGYRLHTAWRLFLSAPESDDLPRILGDLSRIAKTHITHANATGHRWHPLGPQRSMVNGGDMGIPADATYVGVGASTLDTDDGRWYQLARTLREPSATGHRRSAFDLKGHCYLLLTDDTAIHIDRNPHAPLHYDGIRSSKPLDADRSAHWHNPHANLTDQGDHHTREVWRHLTALHHTLTSYLTARPVT
;
A
#
# COMPACT_ATOMS: atom_id res chain seq x y z
N MET A 1 -7.64 8.52 0.69
CA MET A 1 -6.70 7.38 0.52
C MET A 1 -6.29 6.76 1.86
N VAL A 2 -5.88 7.56 2.85
CA VAL A 2 -5.57 7.13 4.23
C VAL A 2 -6.58 6.13 4.80
N PHE A 3 -7.87 6.46 4.78
CA PHE A 3 -8.93 5.56 5.27
C PHE A 3 -8.97 4.21 4.52
N ARG A 4 -8.80 4.23 3.19
CA ARG A 4 -8.79 3.01 2.37
C ARG A 4 -7.62 2.10 2.72
N VAL A 5 -6.42 2.65 2.88
CA VAL A 5 -5.24 1.83 3.19
C VAL A 5 -5.28 1.31 4.62
N LYS A 6 -5.77 2.09 5.60
CA LYS A 6 -6.01 1.61 6.97
C LYS A 6 -6.99 0.44 6.99
N ARG A 7 -8.12 0.57 6.28
CA ARG A 7 -9.12 -0.50 6.14
C ARG A 7 -8.54 -1.73 5.44
N PHE A 8 -7.74 -1.53 4.39
CA PHE A 8 -7.05 -2.63 3.70
C PHE A 8 -6.09 -3.35 4.64
N ASN A 9 -5.22 -2.65 5.36
CA ASN A 9 -4.25 -3.27 6.28
C ASN A 9 -4.95 -4.06 7.40
N ALA A 10 -6.03 -3.52 7.97
CA ALA A 10 -6.85 -4.26 8.93
C ALA A 10 -7.53 -5.50 8.30
N GLY A 11 -8.05 -5.39 7.08
CA GLY A 11 -8.62 -6.52 6.35
C GLY A 11 -7.57 -7.59 6.02
N HIS A 12 -6.39 -7.18 5.57
CA HIS A 12 -5.25 -8.05 5.30
C HIS A 12 -4.82 -8.79 6.56
N MET A 13 -4.75 -8.12 7.72
CA MET A 13 -4.48 -8.74 9.02
C MET A 13 -5.49 -9.87 9.32
N THR A 14 -6.79 -9.60 9.16
CA THR A 14 -7.86 -10.59 9.38
C THR A 14 -7.74 -11.78 8.45
N GLU A 15 -7.56 -11.54 7.14
CA GLU A 15 -7.43 -12.60 6.14
C GLU A 15 -6.16 -13.44 6.36
N ALA A 16 -5.05 -12.79 6.72
CA ALA A 16 -3.80 -13.47 7.01
C ALA A 16 -3.91 -14.35 8.26
N ASP A 17 -4.60 -13.86 9.30
CA ASP A 17 -4.88 -14.63 10.52
C ASP A 17 -5.74 -15.87 10.22
N GLN A 18 -6.84 -15.69 9.49
CA GLN A 18 -7.77 -16.78 9.16
C GLN A 18 -7.11 -17.90 8.34
N ARG A 19 -6.17 -17.54 7.45
CA ARG A 19 -5.47 -18.49 6.56
C ARG A 19 -4.14 -18.99 7.13
N TYR A 20 -3.76 -18.55 8.33
CA TYR A 20 -2.49 -18.89 8.94
C TYR A 20 -2.32 -20.41 9.08
N GLY A 21 -1.16 -20.93 8.67
CA GLY A 21 -0.85 -22.37 8.70
C GLY A 21 -1.53 -23.22 7.63
N THR A 22 -2.28 -22.61 6.70
CA THR A 22 -2.89 -23.30 5.56
C THR A 22 -2.02 -23.17 4.30
N HIS A 23 -2.34 -23.92 3.25
CA HIS A 23 -1.70 -23.79 1.94
C HIS A 23 -1.96 -22.43 1.27
N GLU A 24 -2.99 -21.70 1.69
CA GLU A 24 -3.33 -20.35 1.22
C GLU A 24 -2.91 -19.27 2.22
N ALA A 25 -1.99 -19.57 3.14
CA ALA A 25 -1.46 -18.60 4.09
C ALA A 25 -0.95 -17.36 3.35
N LEU A 26 -1.29 -16.18 3.85
CA LEU A 26 -0.86 -14.91 3.28
C LEU A 26 0.44 -14.44 3.94
N GLY A 27 1.30 -13.84 3.13
CA GLY A 27 2.50 -13.17 3.60
C GLY A 27 2.19 -11.85 4.32
N PRO A 28 3.21 -11.26 4.96
CA PRO A 28 3.07 -10.03 5.76
C PRO A 28 2.76 -8.79 4.93
N HIS A 29 2.96 -8.81 3.62
CA HIS A 29 2.98 -7.60 2.79
C HIS A 29 1.83 -7.58 1.78
N GLY A 30 1.43 -6.37 1.40
CA GLY A 30 0.46 -6.11 0.34
C GLY A 30 0.80 -4.83 -0.40
N VAL A 31 0.46 -4.75 -1.68
CA VAL A 31 0.66 -3.54 -2.51
C VAL A 31 -0.67 -3.08 -3.06
N LEU A 32 -0.91 -1.78 -3.05
CA LEU A 32 -2.14 -1.15 -3.51
C LEU A 32 -1.85 -0.20 -4.67
N LEU A 33 -2.74 -0.17 -5.65
CA LEU A 33 -2.77 0.82 -6.71
C LEU A 33 -4.06 1.62 -6.58
N PHE A 34 -3.95 2.93 -6.72
CA PHE A 34 -5.07 3.84 -6.58
C PHE A 34 -5.36 4.57 -7.88
N PHE A 35 -6.65 4.64 -8.20
CA PHE A 35 -7.16 5.35 -9.36
C PHE A 35 -8.34 6.22 -8.97
N THR A 36 -8.56 7.30 -9.70
CA THR A 36 -9.77 8.13 -9.56
C THR A 36 -10.49 8.26 -10.87
N SER A 37 -11.82 8.18 -10.86
CA SER A 37 -12.65 8.56 -12.01
C SER A 37 -13.57 9.73 -11.64
N PRO A 38 -14.00 10.55 -12.60
CA PRO A 38 -15.06 11.53 -12.38
C PRO A 38 -16.31 10.86 -11.81
N ALA A 39 -16.92 11.50 -10.81
CA ALA A 39 -18.17 11.05 -10.21
C ALA A 39 -18.94 12.28 -9.68
N PRO A 40 -19.68 12.99 -10.55
CA PRO A 40 -20.32 14.27 -10.19
C PRO A 40 -21.33 14.19 -9.04
N THR A 41 -21.85 13.00 -8.74
CA THR A 41 -22.79 12.76 -7.64
C THR A 41 -22.11 12.47 -6.30
N GLU A 42 -20.79 12.28 -6.28
CA GLU A 42 -20.02 12.08 -5.05
C GLU A 42 -19.63 13.45 -4.45
N PRO A 43 -19.51 13.60 -3.11
CA PRO A 43 -19.23 14.89 -2.47
C PRO A 43 -17.98 15.62 -2.97
N HIS A 44 -16.95 14.88 -3.41
CA HIS A 44 -15.70 15.44 -3.92
C HIS A 44 -15.62 15.47 -5.46
N GLY A 45 -16.70 15.10 -6.17
CA GLY A 45 -16.74 15.06 -7.64
C GLY A 45 -15.94 13.92 -8.28
N TYR A 46 -15.34 13.03 -7.48
CA TYR A 46 -14.59 11.87 -7.94
C TYR A 46 -14.87 10.63 -7.09
N ARG A 47 -14.65 9.46 -7.70
CA ARG A 47 -14.64 8.16 -7.01
C ARG A 47 -13.22 7.61 -6.96
N LEU A 48 -12.80 7.19 -5.77
CA LEU A 48 -11.52 6.49 -5.55
C LEU A 48 -11.71 4.98 -5.72
N HIS A 49 -10.95 4.40 -6.65
CA HIS A 49 -10.85 2.96 -6.90
C HIS A 49 -9.53 2.44 -6.34
N THR A 50 -9.55 1.24 -5.78
CA THR A 50 -8.37 0.60 -5.19
C THR A 50 -8.27 -0.84 -5.68
N ALA A 51 -7.15 -1.15 -6.34
CA ALA A 51 -6.77 -2.53 -6.65
C ALA A 51 -5.56 -2.91 -5.80
N TRP A 52 -5.39 -4.19 -5.49
CA TRP A 52 -4.31 -4.64 -4.63
C TRP A 52 -3.74 -5.99 -5.03
N ARG A 53 -2.51 -6.24 -4.56
CA ARG A 53 -1.88 -7.54 -4.57
C ARG A 53 -1.60 -7.96 -3.14
N LEU A 54 -2.15 -9.11 -2.76
CA LEU A 54 -1.71 -9.88 -1.61
C LEU A 54 -0.80 -11.02 -2.09
N PHE A 55 0.16 -11.40 -1.26
CA PHE A 55 1.12 -12.45 -1.57
C PHE A 55 0.85 -13.65 -0.69
N LEU A 56 1.04 -14.86 -1.24
CA LEU A 56 1.08 -16.06 -0.41
C LEU A 56 2.34 -16.03 0.46
N SER A 57 2.27 -16.67 1.62
CA SER A 57 3.37 -16.81 2.54
C SER A 57 4.46 -17.66 1.91
N ALA A 58 5.63 -17.05 1.70
CA ALA A 58 6.81 -17.69 1.12
C ALA A 58 8.04 -16.86 1.50
N PRO A 59 9.26 -17.42 1.47
CA PRO A 59 10.48 -16.66 1.78
C PRO A 59 10.64 -15.39 0.92
N GLU A 60 10.16 -15.40 -0.32
CA GLU A 60 10.22 -14.25 -1.21
C GLU A 60 9.22 -13.14 -0.84
N SER A 61 8.17 -13.46 -0.07
CA SER A 61 7.14 -12.51 0.35
C SER A 61 7.35 -11.92 1.75
N ASP A 62 8.47 -12.24 2.41
CA ASP A 62 8.84 -11.73 3.74
C ASP A 62 9.56 -10.36 3.70
N ASP A 63 10.10 -9.97 2.54
CA ASP A 63 10.91 -8.75 2.37
C ASP A 63 10.18 -7.71 1.52
N LEU A 64 9.55 -6.73 2.18
CA LEU A 64 8.79 -5.67 1.51
C LEU A 64 9.65 -4.84 0.52
N PRO A 65 10.83 -4.31 0.89
CA PRO A 65 11.73 -3.66 -0.08
C PRO A 65 11.99 -4.50 -1.33
N ARG A 66 12.28 -5.80 -1.16
CA ARG A 66 12.51 -6.70 -2.30
C ARG A 66 11.26 -6.87 -3.17
N ILE A 67 10.08 -7.09 -2.58
CA ILE A 67 8.81 -7.16 -3.29
C ILE A 67 8.58 -5.91 -4.14
N LEU A 68 8.78 -4.72 -3.57
CA LEU A 68 8.59 -3.45 -4.27
C LEU A 68 9.59 -3.29 -5.43
N GLY A 69 10.85 -3.68 -5.21
CA GLY A 69 11.87 -3.74 -6.27
C GLY A 69 11.49 -4.68 -7.41
N ASP A 70 11.01 -5.88 -7.09
CA ASP A 70 10.57 -6.86 -8.08
C ASP A 70 9.35 -6.39 -8.86
N LEU A 71 8.36 -5.79 -8.20
CA LEU A 71 7.21 -5.19 -8.88
C LEU A 71 7.61 -4.05 -9.83
N SER A 72 8.57 -3.22 -9.44
CA SER A 72 9.10 -2.17 -10.34
C SER A 72 9.75 -2.78 -11.59
N ARG A 73 10.56 -3.84 -11.42
CA ARG A 73 11.17 -4.56 -12.54
C ARG A 73 10.12 -5.23 -13.42
N ILE A 74 9.13 -5.88 -12.83
CA ILE A 74 8.00 -6.52 -13.54
C ILE A 74 7.23 -5.48 -14.36
N ALA A 75 6.88 -4.33 -13.77
CA ALA A 75 6.21 -3.23 -14.46
C ALA A 75 7.02 -2.76 -15.69
N LYS A 76 8.33 -2.53 -15.52
CA LYS A 76 9.22 -2.15 -16.64
C LYS A 76 9.23 -3.19 -17.77
N THR A 77 9.29 -4.48 -17.43
CA THR A 77 9.25 -5.57 -18.41
C THR A 77 7.91 -5.59 -19.16
N HIS A 78 6.80 -5.41 -18.46
CA HIS A 78 5.47 -5.39 -19.07
C HIS A 78 5.29 -4.17 -19.99
N ILE A 79 5.71 -2.99 -19.55
CA ILE A 79 5.72 -1.75 -20.34
C ILE A 79 6.56 -1.94 -21.61
N THR A 80 7.79 -2.45 -21.47
CA THR A 80 8.70 -2.67 -22.61
C THR A 80 8.09 -3.62 -23.63
N HIS A 81 7.52 -4.74 -23.17
CA HIS A 81 6.87 -5.70 -24.05
C HIS A 81 5.65 -5.11 -24.76
N ALA A 82 4.81 -4.37 -24.05
CA ALA A 82 3.61 -3.76 -24.62
C ALA A 82 3.97 -2.71 -25.69
N ASN A 83 4.98 -1.88 -25.42
CA ASN A 83 5.51 -0.94 -26.41
C ASN A 83 6.06 -1.66 -27.65
N ALA A 84 6.78 -2.77 -27.46
CA ALA A 84 7.32 -3.57 -28.56
C ALA A 84 6.24 -4.24 -29.43
N THR A 85 5.06 -4.52 -28.86
CA THR A 85 3.93 -5.12 -29.59
C THR A 85 2.88 -4.10 -30.02
N GLY A 86 3.10 -2.81 -29.82
CA GLY A 86 2.16 -1.74 -30.20
C GLY A 86 0.89 -1.70 -29.35
N HIS A 87 0.89 -2.27 -28.15
CA HIS A 87 -0.25 -2.26 -27.23
C HIS A 87 0.05 -1.42 -25.99
N ARG A 88 -0.99 -0.85 -25.37
CA ARG A 88 -0.87 -0.24 -24.03
C ARG A 88 -1.14 -1.30 -22.97
N TRP A 89 -0.18 -1.52 -22.08
CA TRP A 89 -0.37 -2.36 -20.92
C TRP A 89 -1.10 -1.59 -19.82
N HIS A 90 -1.88 -2.30 -19.01
CA HIS A 90 -2.52 -1.73 -17.83
C HIS A 90 -2.29 -2.68 -16.65
N PRO A 91 -1.93 -2.18 -15.45
CA PRO A 91 -1.60 -3.04 -14.31
C PRO A 91 -2.78 -3.86 -13.77
N LEU A 92 -4.02 -3.49 -14.10
CA LEU A 92 -5.24 -4.25 -13.80
C LEU A 92 -5.70 -5.13 -14.99
N GLY A 93 -5.00 -5.06 -16.12
CA GLY A 93 -5.38 -5.75 -17.34
C GLY A 93 -5.31 -7.28 -17.19
N PRO A 94 -6.11 -8.03 -17.96
CA PRO A 94 -6.16 -9.49 -17.85
C PRO A 94 -4.83 -10.15 -18.23
N GLN A 95 -4.06 -9.54 -19.13
CA GLN A 95 -2.71 -9.98 -19.45
C GLN A 95 -1.70 -9.26 -18.54
N ARG A 96 -0.91 -10.04 -17.81
CA ARG A 96 0.23 -9.54 -17.02
C ARG A 96 -0.20 -8.54 -15.93
N SER A 97 -1.29 -8.86 -15.23
CA SER A 97 -1.78 -8.11 -14.08
C SER A 97 -0.74 -8.03 -12.96
N MET A 98 -0.65 -6.85 -12.35
CA MET A 98 0.13 -6.61 -11.13
C MET A 98 -0.69 -6.76 -9.87
N VAL A 99 -2.00 -6.96 -9.97
CA VAL A 99 -2.94 -7.04 -8.85
C VAL A 99 -3.76 -8.33 -8.91
N ASN A 100 -4.26 -8.79 -7.77
CA ASN A 100 -5.08 -10.00 -7.65
C ASN A 100 -6.37 -9.80 -6.83
N GLY A 101 -6.71 -8.55 -6.50
CA GLY A 101 -7.96 -8.21 -5.84
C GLY A 101 -8.29 -6.72 -5.91
N GLY A 102 -9.47 -6.38 -5.41
CA GLY A 102 -10.01 -5.03 -5.39
C GLY A 102 -10.83 -4.67 -6.61
N ASP A 103 -10.88 -3.37 -6.89
CA ASP A 103 -11.67 -2.81 -7.99
C ASP A 103 -11.00 -3.13 -9.33
N MET A 104 -11.31 -4.30 -9.89
CA MET A 104 -10.71 -4.77 -11.16
C MET A 104 -11.41 -4.20 -12.40
N GLY A 105 -12.65 -3.75 -12.27
CA GLY A 105 -13.46 -3.17 -13.36
C GLY A 105 -13.55 -1.65 -13.28
N ILE A 106 -12.41 -0.95 -13.30
CA ILE A 106 -12.40 0.52 -13.24
C ILE A 106 -12.82 1.12 -14.60
N PRO A 107 -13.47 2.31 -14.60
CA PRO A 107 -13.79 3.03 -15.83
C PRO A 107 -12.55 3.33 -16.69
N ALA A 108 -12.74 3.41 -18.02
CA ALA A 108 -11.63 3.66 -18.96
C ALA A 108 -11.00 5.06 -18.81
N ASP A 109 -11.72 6.02 -18.23
CA ASP A 109 -11.27 7.37 -17.90
C ASP A 109 -10.68 7.49 -16.49
N ALA A 110 -10.56 6.37 -15.76
CA ALA A 110 -9.91 6.35 -14.46
C ALA A 110 -8.41 6.69 -14.59
N THR A 111 -7.97 7.64 -13.77
CA THR A 111 -6.60 8.15 -13.75
C THR A 111 -5.84 7.57 -12.57
N TYR A 112 -4.61 7.13 -12.80
CA TYR A 112 -3.71 6.68 -11.74
C TYR A 112 -3.32 7.85 -10.81
N VAL A 113 -3.43 7.65 -9.49
CA VAL A 113 -3.14 8.70 -8.50
C VAL A 113 -2.12 8.31 -7.44
N GLY A 114 -1.69 7.04 -7.40
CA GLY A 114 -0.64 6.63 -6.47
C GLY A 114 -0.52 5.14 -6.23
N VAL A 115 0.49 4.78 -5.45
CA VAL A 115 0.78 3.41 -5.00
C VAL A 115 0.87 3.39 -3.48
N GLY A 116 0.49 2.26 -2.89
CA GLY A 116 0.64 1.99 -1.49
C GLY A 116 1.33 0.66 -1.21
N ALA A 117 1.96 0.56 -0.06
CA ALA A 117 2.38 -0.69 0.54
C ALA A 117 1.71 -0.82 1.92
N SER A 118 1.36 -2.05 2.27
CA SER A 118 0.82 -2.45 3.57
C SER A 118 1.74 -3.53 4.11
N THR A 119 2.06 -3.47 5.40
CA THR A 119 2.77 -4.53 6.09
C THR A 119 2.17 -4.83 7.46
N LEU A 120 2.15 -6.11 7.79
CA LEU A 120 1.80 -6.65 9.10
C LEU A 120 3.04 -6.78 10.01
N ASP A 121 4.25 -6.59 9.46
CA ASP A 121 5.46 -6.45 10.25
C ASP A 121 5.48 -5.09 10.93
N THR A 122 5.84 -5.07 12.20
CA THR A 122 5.85 -3.86 13.03
C THR A 122 7.04 -3.85 13.98
N ASP A 123 7.15 -2.78 14.77
CA ASP A 123 8.09 -2.69 15.89
C ASP A 123 7.86 -3.79 16.94
N ASP A 124 6.64 -4.33 17.03
CA ASP A 124 6.31 -5.46 17.92
C ASP A 124 6.84 -6.81 17.39
N GLY A 125 7.22 -6.88 16.12
CA GLY A 125 7.80 -8.08 15.51
C GLY A 125 7.31 -8.37 14.09
N ARG A 126 7.83 -9.47 13.52
CA ARG A 126 7.42 -9.98 12.21
C ARG A 126 6.08 -10.69 12.30
N TRP A 127 5.29 -10.66 11.22
CA TRP A 127 3.95 -11.27 11.16
C TRP A 127 3.94 -12.72 11.63
N TYR A 128 4.87 -13.55 11.17
CA TYR A 128 4.91 -14.97 11.58
C TYR A 128 5.13 -15.16 13.08
N GLN A 129 5.81 -14.23 13.74
CA GLN A 129 6.02 -14.24 15.19
C GLN A 129 4.73 -13.79 15.89
N LEU A 130 4.14 -12.69 15.42
CA LEU A 130 2.90 -12.13 15.98
C LEU A 130 1.72 -13.08 15.84
N ALA A 131 1.53 -13.69 14.68
CA ALA A 131 0.45 -14.63 14.39
C ALA A 131 0.49 -15.86 15.31
N ARG A 132 1.69 -16.35 15.68
CA ARG A 132 1.83 -17.43 16.67
C ARG A 132 1.26 -17.04 18.02
N THR A 133 1.52 -15.79 18.47
CA THR A 133 1.00 -15.31 19.76
C THR A 133 -0.53 -15.22 19.81
N LEU A 134 -1.21 -15.10 18.65
CA LEU A 134 -2.67 -15.13 18.58
C LEU A 134 -3.26 -16.52 18.88
N ARG A 135 -2.45 -17.58 18.81
CA ARG A 135 -2.88 -18.97 19.05
C ARG A 135 -2.57 -19.45 20.47
N GLU A 136 -1.64 -18.79 21.15
CA GLU A 136 -1.23 -19.11 22.51
C GLU A 136 -2.08 -18.31 23.52
N PRO A 137 -2.66 -18.94 24.56
CA PRO A 137 -3.29 -18.19 25.64
C PRO A 137 -2.25 -17.31 26.33
N SER A 138 -2.55 -16.03 26.53
CA SER A 138 -1.66 -15.20 27.35
C SER A 138 -1.57 -15.76 28.78
N ALA A 139 -0.54 -15.38 29.53
CA ALA A 139 -0.39 -15.72 30.95
C ALA A 139 -1.61 -15.30 31.82
N THR A 140 -2.44 -14.38 31.31
CA THR A 140 -3.67 -13.90 31.96
C THR A 140 -4.94 -14.63 31.47
N GLY A 141 -4.81 -15.66 30.63
CA GLY A 141 -5.93 -16.40 30.02
C GLY A 141 -6.62 -15.68 28.87
N HIS A 142 -6.29 -14.41 28.58
CA HIS A 142 -6.87 -13.67 27.47
C HIS A 142 -6.22 -14.09 26.14
N ARG A 143 -7.03 -14.37 25.12
CA ARG A 143 -6.55 -14.53 23.74
C ARG A 143 -6.41 -13.16 23.09
N ARG A 144 -5.24 -12.89 22.53
CA ARG A 144 -4.99 -11.68 21.75
C ARG A 144 -5.73 -11.81 20.41
N SER A 145 -6.38 -10.73 19.98
CA SER A 145 -7.07 -10.70 18.70
C SER A 145 -6.18 -10.13 17.61
N ALA A 146 -6.40 -10.53 16.35
CA ALA A 146 -5.81 -9.87 15.19
C ALA A 146 -6.14 -8.36 15.16
N PHE A 147 -7.28 -7.97 15.76
CA PHE A 147 -7.68 -6.56 15.92
C PHE A 147 -6.79 -5.77 16.89
N ASP A 148 -6.03 -6.43 17.76
CA ASP A 148 -5.14 -5.82 18.75
C ASP A 148 -3.70 -5.63 18.22
N LEU A 149 -3.41 -6.15 17.03
CA LEU A 149 -2.08 -6.05 16.42
C LEU A 149 -1.92 -4.73 15.69
N LYS A 150 -0.70 -4.17 15.71
CA LYS A 150 -0.31 -3.00 14.92
C LYS A 150 -0.11 -3.35 13.44
N GLY A 151 0.00 -2.34 12.57
CA GLY A 151 0.42 -2.51 11.18
C GLY A 151 0.91 -1.20 10.58
N HIS A 152 1.70 -1.28 9.51
CA HIS A 152 2.19 -0.09 8.82
C HIS A 152 1.67 0.02 7.39
N CYS A 153 1.47 1.26 6.93
CA CYS A 153 1.22 1.54 5.52
C CYS A 153 2.09 2.68 5.03
N TYR A 154 2.48 2.60 3.77
CA TYR A 154 3.24 3.61 3.04
C TYR A 154 2.43 3.99 1.80
N LEU A 155 2.32 5.26 1.49
CA LEU A 155 1.65 5.76 0.29
C LEU A 155 2.55 6.78 -0.41
N LEU A 156 2.62 6.70 -1.73
CA LEU A 156 3.16 7.75 -2.60
C LEU A 156 2.12 8.12 -3.64
N LEU A 157 1.81 9.41 -3.71
CA LEU A 157 0.84 9.99 -4.64
C LEU A 157 1.55 10.66 -5.81
N THR A 158 0.86 10.83 -6.93
CA THR A 158 1.40 11.44 -8.16
C THR A 158 1.81 12.91 -8.01
N ASP A 159 1.40 13.56 -6.92
CA ASP A 159 1.85 14.91 -6.56
C ASP A 159 3.04 14.87 -5.60
N ASP A 160 3.74 13.74 -5.45
CA ASP A 160 4.84 13.50 -4.51
C ASP A 160 4.46 13.58 -3.03
N THR A 161 3.16 13.54 -2.69
CA THR A 161 2.73 13.37 -1.29
C THR A 161 3.10 11.97 -0.81
N ALA A 162 3.95 11.91 0.22
CA ALA A 162 4.32 10.69 0.92
C ALA A 162 3.54 10.61 2.23
N ILE A 163 2.93 9.46 2.51
CA ILE A 163 2.17 9.24 3.76
C ILE A 163 2.63 7.93 4.41
N HIS A 164 3.09 8.01 5.66
CA HIS A 164 3.33 6.87 6.53
C HIS A 164 2.21 6.75 7.54
N ILE A 165 1.71 5.54 7.73
CA ILE A 165 0.65 5.25 8.69
C ILE A 165 1.14 4.15 9.62
N ASP A 166 1.11 4.45 10.90
CA ASP A 166 1.20 3.52 12.02
C ASP A 166 -0.22 3.24 12.52
N ARG A 167 -0.79 2.10 12.11
CA ARG A 167 -2.07 1.63 12.60
C ARG A 167 -1.85 0.94 13.95
N ASN A 168 -2.06 1.67 15.03
CA ASN A 168 -2.05 1.13 16.38
C ASN A 168 -3.48 1.14 16.98
N PRO A 169 -4.13 -0.02 17.17
CA PRO A 169 -5.48 -0.12 17.77
C PRO A 169 -5.56 0.42 19.21
N HIS A 170 -4.44 0.46 19.92
CA HIS A 170 -4.34 0.95 21.29
C HIS A 170 -3.71 2.34 21.39
N ALA A 171 -3.64 3.07 20.26
CA ALA A 171 -3.21 4.45 20.24
C ALA A 171 -4.06 5.32 21.17
N PRO A 172 -3.46 6.28 21.90
CA PRO A 172 -4.21 7.34 22.56
C PRO A 172 -5.10 8.08 21.55
N LEU A 173 -6.26 8.59 21.99
CA LEU A 173 -7.23 9.27 21.11
C LEU A 173 -6.66 10.45 20.30
N HIS A 174 -5.56 11.06 20.76
CA HIS A 174 -4.90 12.18 20.09
C HIS A 174 -3.82 11.76 19.08
N TYR A 175 -3.50 10.46 18.99
CA TYR A 175 -2.51 9.93 18.06
C TYR A 175 -3.22 9.19 16.93
N ASP A 176 -3.25 9.81 15.75
CA ASP A 176 -3.86 9.21 14.56
C ASP A 176 -2.91 8.28 13.79
N GLY A 177 -1.62 8.28 14.18
CA GLY A 177 -0.55 7.50 13.57
C GLY A 177 -0.25 7.89 12.13
N ILE A 178 -0.66 9.07 11.66
CA ILE A 178 -0.48 9.49 10.27
C ILE A 178 0.60 10.57 10.19
N ARG A 179 1.61 10.32 9.34
CA ARG A 179 2.65 11.30 8.99
C ARG A 179 2.59 11.53 7.49
N SER A 180 2.65 12.79 7.06
CA SER A 180 2.57 13.16 5.65
C SER A 180 3.60 14.22 5.30
N SER A 181 4.22 14.11 4.12
CA SER A 181 5.16 15.13 3.61
C SER A 181 4.48 16.44 3.20
N LYS A 182 3.17 16.38 2.92
CA LYS A 182 2.33 17.54 2.57
C LYS A 182 1.07 17.60 3.45
N PRO A 183 0.45 18.79 3.62
CA PRO A 183 -0.85 18.90 4.27
C PRO A 183 -1.87 17.94 3.63
N LEU A 184 -2.60 17.19 4.45
CA LEU A 184 -3.74 16.39 3.99
C LEU A 184 -5.04 17.20 3.93
N ASP A 185 -5.06 18.36 4.60
CA ASP A 185 -6.13 19.34 4.58
C ASP A 185 -5.66 20.60 3.84
N ALA A 186 -6.48 21.10 2.93
CA ALA A 186 -6.16 22.25 2.07
C ALA A 186 -6.02 23.58 2.86
N ASP A 187 -6.59 23.66 4.07
CA ASP A 187 -6.70 24.90 4.84
C ASP A 187 -5.51 25.18 5.77
N ARG A 188 -4.39 24.45 5.65
CA ARG A 188 -3.22 24.70 6.50
C ARG A 188 -2.49 25.99 6.10
N SER A 189 -2.18 26.80 7.11
CA SER A 189 -1.45 28.05 6.97
C SER A 189 -0.11 27.85 6.24
N ALA A 190 0.21 28.78 5.34
CA ALA A 190 1.46 28.83 4.59
C ALA A 190 2.74 28.90 5.47
N HIS A 191 2.61 29.27 6.75
CA HIS A 191 3.72 29.38 7.69
C HIS A 191 3.90 28.14 8.59
N TRP A 192 3.13 27.08 8.36
CA TRP A 192 3.22 25.86 9.16
C TRP A 192 4.49 25.06 8.82
N HIS A 193 5.32 24.80 9.83
CA HIS A 193 6.47 23.90 9.68
C HIS A 193 5.98 22.44 9.72
N ASN A 194 6.19 21.70 8.63
CA ASN A 194 5.94 20.28 8.58
C ASN A 194 7.21 19.48 8.96
N PRO A 195 7.28 18.87 10.16
CA PRO A 195 8.43 18.06 10.56
C PRO A 195 8.64 16.81 9.69
N HIS A 196 7.64 16.46 8.87
CA HIS A 196 7.66 15.31 7.97
C HIS A 196 7.89 15.70 6.50
N ALA A 197 8.33 16.92 6.20
CA ALA A 197 8.57 17.35 4.81
C ALA A 197 9.49 16.39 4.03
N ASN A 198 10.49 15.80 4.70
CA ASN A 198 11.42 14.81 4.13
C ASN A 198 11.09 13.38 4.59
N LEU A 199 9.80 13.02 4.69
CA LEU A 199 9.34 11.75 5.28
C LEU A 199 10.03 10.51 4.69
N THR A 200 10.35 10.53 3.39
CA THR A 200 10.99 9.41 2.68
C THR A 200 12.42 9.14 3.15
N ASP A 201 13.07 10.15 3.73
CA ASP A 201 14.44 10.06 4.26
C ASP A 201 14.47 9.80 5.78
N GLN A 202 13.31 9.79 6.42
CA GLN A 202 13.15 9.58 7.86
C GLN A 202 13.02 8.09 8.21
N GLY A 203 13.23 7.77 9.49
CA GLY A 203 13.09 6.42 10.03
C GLY A 203 14.39 5.62 10.08
N ASP A 204 14.29 4.32 10.31
CA ASP A 204 15.42 3.41 10.30
C ASP A 204 15.85 3.05 8.87
N HIS A 205 16.90 2.24 8.72
CA HIS A 205 17.38 1.79 7.42
C HIS A 205 16.29 1.07 6.62
N HIS A 206 15.49 0.22 7.28
CA HIS A 206 14.45 -0.56 6.61
C HIS A 206 13.33 0.34 6.05
N THR A 207 12.88 1.32 6.83
CA THR A 207 11.88 2.31 6.44
C THR A 207 12.33 3.09 5.20
N ARG A 208 13.58 3.56 5.19
CA ARG A 208 14.16 4.25 4.02
C ARG A 208 14.25 3.35 2.79
N GLU A 209 14.57 2.07 2.96
CA GLU A 209 14.60 1.11 1.86
C GLU A 209 13.20 0.86 1.27
N VAL A 210 12.17 0.77 2.12
CA VAL A 210 10.77 0.70 1.67
C VAL A 210 10.43 1.93 0.85
N TRP A 211 10.75 3.13 1.34
CA TRP A 211 10.51 4.37 0.59
C TRP A 211 11.25 4.41 -0.75
N ARG A 212 12.53 4.02 -0.78
CA ARG A 212 13.34 4.00 -2.00
C ARG A 212 12.72 3.10 -3.07
N HIS A 213 12.33 1.88 -2.69
CA HIS A 213 11.73 0.93 -3.63
C HIS A 213 10.30 1.29 -4.01
N LEU A 214 9.50 1.83 -3.08
CA LEU A 214 8.16 2.34 -3.38
C LEU A 214 8.24 3.51 -4.36
N THR A 215 9.21 4.41 -4.21
CA THR A 215 9.48 5.54 -5.11
C THR A 215 9.85 5.04 -6.51
N ALA A 216 10.72 4.03 -6.61
CA ALA A 216 11.08 3.45 -7.90
C ALA A 216 9.88 2.81 -8.63
N LEU A 217 9.02 2.10 -7.89
CA LEU A 217 7.77 1.57 -8.44
C LEU A 217 6.81 2.69 -8.85
N HIS A 218 6.60 3.69 -7.97
CA HIS A 218 5.75 4.84 -8.21
C HIS A 218 6.17 5.59 -9.48
N HIS A 219 7.43 6.00 -9.60
CA HIS A 219 7.94 6.70 -10.77
C HIS A 219 7.75 5.89 -12.06
N THR A 220 7.96 4.57 -12.00
CA THR A 220 7.76 3.69 -13.17
C THR A 220 6.29 3.72 -13.61
N LEU A 221 5.35 3.61 -12.67
CA LEU A 221 3.93 3.59 -12.97
C LEU A 221 3.41 4.98 -13.39
N THR A 222 3.75 6.04 -12.65
CA THR A 222 3.36 7.42 -12.97
C THR A 222 3.82 7.79 -14.36
N SER A 223 5.11 7.64 -14.67
CA SER A 223 5.67 8.02 -15.97
C SER A 223 4.98 7.33 -17.16
N TYR A 224 4.49 6.11 -16.97
CA TYR A 224 3.83 5.34 -18.04
C TYR A 224 2.32 5.57 -18.11
N LEU A 225 1.64 5.64 -16.97
CA LEU A 225 0.18 5.72 -16.91
C LEU A 225 -0.33 7.15 -17.14
N THR A 226 0.47 8.18 -16.80
CA THR A 226 0.11 9.58 -17.06
C THR A 226 0.64 10.11 -18.38
N ALA A 227 1.57 9.39 -19.04
CA ALA A 227 1.99 9.73 -20.39
C ALA A 227 0.81 9.69 -21.35
N ARG A 228 0.67 10.73 -22.19
CA ARG A 228 -0.32 10.75 -23.27
C ARG A 228 -0.04 9.57 -24.21
N PRO A 229 -1.06 8.79 -24.62
CA PRO A 229 -0.87 7.79 -25.65
C PRO A 229 -0.34 8.46 -26.91
N VAL A 230 0.71 7.88 -27.49
CA VAL A 230 1.19 8.28 -28.82
C VAL A 230 0.08 7.90 -29.80
N THR A 231 -0.54 8.91 -30.41
CA THR A 231 -1.56 8.80 -31.45
C THR A 231 -0.94 8.35 -32.76
#